data_AF-A0A660YYU6-F1
#
_entry.id   AF-A0A660YYU6-F1
#
_cell.length_a   1.000
_cell.length_b   1.000
_cell.length_c   1.000
_cell.angle_alpha   90.00
_cell.angle_beta   90.00
_cell.angle_gamma   90.00
#
_symmetry.space_group_name_H-M   'P 1'
#
loop_
_entity.id
_entity.type
_entity.pdbx_description
1 polymer ?
#
loop_
_entity_poly.entity_id
_entity_poly.type
_entity_poly.pdbx_seq_one_letter_code
_entity_poly.pdbx_strand_id
1 'polypeptide(L)'
;MDYLKLISSKIKENPGAIFGILYPYILVLVVLIGLYYISKLDFITMQNIPAVVPDSTVITDLPMVNASTVPALDIQTVMEPNTALLEAGKELYTINCVACHGEDGLGSGPGAAALNPPPRDFSIPEGWKNAQTLAGIYTSLQEGITGTAMISYDFLTAEDKFSLAHYIRTEFITNPPAGNPDEFTALDQLYNISAGTDIPAQIPVANAIKIVVKENNSRIEKVENALTQIQSSSLEAATLFYKVTDDEFQAISGLVIADDWSNEYIFRQLLTGNLNYNGFNGQVLSLTDNEWSILFSFLKNNI
;
A
#
# COMPACT_ATOMS: atom_id res chain seq x y z
N MET A 1 67.12 47.14 5.25
CA MET A 1 66.68 47.50 6.61
C MET A 1 65.92 48.84 6.68
N ASP A 2 65.90 49.63 5.59
CA ASP A 2 65.28 50.98 5.58
C ASP A 2 63.78 51.00 5.22
N TYR A 3 63.27 50.00 4.51
CA TYR A 3 61.88 49.98 4.05
C TYR A 3 60.86 49.81 5.19
N LEU A 4 61.15 48.95 6.18
CA LEU A 4 60.27 48.73 7.34
C LEU A 4 60.23 49.94 8.28
N LYS A 5 61.35 50.67 8.40
CA LYS A 5 61.40 51.92 9.17
C LYS A 5 60.57 53.03 8.49
N LEU A 6 60.63 53.11 7.16
CA LEU A 6 59.83 54.04 6.37
C LEU A 6 58.32 53.78 6.51
N ILE A 7 57.90 52.50 6.46
CA ILE A 7 56.50 52.10 6.65
C ILE A 7 56.02 52.44 8.08
N SER A 8 56.83 52.15 9.10
CA SER A 8 56.48 52.46 10.50
C SER A 8 56.30 53.96 10.75
N SER A 9 57.13 54.81 10.14
CA SER A 9 56.99 56.27 10.20
C SER A 9 55.71 56.75 9.53
N LYS A 10 55.42 56.24 8.33
CA LYS A 10 54.24 56.61 7.53
C LYS A 10 52.92 56.22 8.21
N ILE A 11 52.92 55.10 8.93
CA ILE A 11 51.78 54.62 9.71
C ILE A 11 51.52 55.49 10.95
N LYS A 12 52.58 55.99 11.62
CA LYS A 12 52.44 56.89 12.78
C LYS A 12 51.88 58.27 12.40
N GLU A 13 52.24 58.79 11.22
CA GLU A 13 51.75 60.09 10.74
C GLU A 13 50.33 60.03 10.17
N ASN A 14 49.94 58.91 9.56
CA ASN A 14 48.58 58.71 9.07
C ASN A 14 48.11 57.27 9.35
N PRO A 15 47.35 57.02 10.43
CA PRO A 15 46.92 55.67 10.80
C PRO A 15 46.02 55.01 9.74
N GLY A 16 45.35 55.78 8.87
CA GLY A 16 44.56 55.24 7.76
C GLY A 16 45.40 54.60 6.64
N ALA A 17 46.69 54.92 6.53
CA ALA A 17 47.59 54.33 5.54
C ALA A 17 47.82 52.83 5.76
N ILE A 18 47.59 52.33 6.98
CA ILE A 18 47.59 50.89 7.30
C ILE A 18 46.59 50.14 6.43
N PHE A 19 45.39 50.70 6.22
CA PHE A 19 44.34 50.05 5.46
C PHE A 19 44.76 49.86 4.00
N GLY A 20 45.33 50.88 3.36
CA GLY A 20 45.82 50.77 1.98
C GLY A 20 46.95 49.75 1.79
N ILE A 21 47.78 49.54 2.82
CA ILE A 21 48.86 48.55 2.79
C ILE A 21 48.33 47.14 3.06
N LEU A 22 47.45 46.96 4.06
CA LEU A 22 46.93 45.64 4.45
C LEU A 22 45.84 45.11 3.51
N TYR A 23 45.00 45.99 2.97
CA TYR A 23 43.87 45.64 2.12
C TYR A 23 44.22 44.67 0.97
N PRO A 24 45.27 44.89 0.15
CA PRO A 24 45.59 43.94 -0.93
C PRO A 24 45.96 42.55 -0.41
N TYR A 25 46.61 42.43 0.75
CA TYR A 25 46.95 41.13 1.33
C TYR A 25 45.72 40.41 1.88
N ILE A 26 44.81 41.15 2.55
CA ILE A 26 43.54 40.61 3.03
C ILE A 26 42.68 40.16 1.85
N LEU A 27 42.62 40.96 0.78
CA LEU A 27 41.88 40.62 -0.44
C LEU A 27 42.41 39.31 -1.06
N VAL A 28 43.74 39.18 -1.19
CA VAL A 28 44.38 37.95 -1.69
C VAL A 28 44.06 36.76 -0.78
N LEU A 29 44.11 36.94 0.55
CA LEU A 29 43.77 35.88 1.50
C LEU A 29 42.32 35.40 1.35
N VAL A 30 41.37 36.34 1.26
CA VAL A 30 39.93 36.02 1.07
C VAL A 30 39.72 35.30 -0.27
N VAL A 31 40.37 35.74 -1.34
CA VAL A 31 40.29 35.09 -2.65
C VAL A 31 40.85 33.66 -2.59
N LEU A 32 41.98 33.44 -1.93
CA LEU A 32 42.56 32.09 -1.76
C LEU A 32 41.64 31.17 -0.95
N ILE A 33 41.04 31.67 0.13
CA ILE A 33 40.06 30.91 0.93
C ILE A 33 38.82 30.57 0.09
N GLY A 34 38.32 31.52 -0.70
CA GLY A 34 37.20 31.30 -1.60
C GLY A 34 37.50 30.25 -2.67
N LEU A 35 38.68 30.32 -3.31
CA LEU A 35 39.12 29.33 -4.28
C LEU A 35 39.30 27.94 -3.66
N TYR A 36 39.83 27.87 -2.44
CA TYR A 36 39.93 26.61 -1.71
C TYR A 36 38.54 26.02 -1.41
N TYR A 37 37.59 26.84 -0.96
CA TYR A 37 36.21 26.40 -0.72
C TYR A 37 35.54 25.87 -1.99
N ILE A 38 35.68 26.59 -3.12
CA ILE A 38 35.16 26.15 -4.42
C ILE A 38 35.83 24.85 -4.87
N SER A 39 37.13 24.67 -4.63
CA SER A 39 37.83 23.41 -4.95
C SER A 39 37.36 22.21 -4.12
N LYS A 40 36.65 22.46 -3.02
CA LYS A 40 36.07 21.46 -2.13
C LYS A 40 34.55 21.41 -2.20
N LEU A 41 33.92 22.16 -3.12
CA LEU A 41 32.47 22.26 -3.20
C LEU A 41 31.83 20.89 -3.35
N ASP A 42 32.35 20.04 -4.25
CA ASP A 42 31.84 18.68 -4.47
C ASP A 42 31.87 17.81 -3.20
N PHE A 43 32.89 17.96 -2.36
CA PHE A 43 32.98 17.22 -1.10
C PHE A 43 32.05 17.79 -0.01
N ILE A 44 31.84 19.11 0.00
CA ILE A 44 31.01 19.81 0.99
C ILE A 44 29.52 19.67 0.65
N THR A 45 29.15 19.60 -0.64
CA THR A 45 27.77 19.49 -1.11
C THR A 45 27.29 18.05 -1.25
N MET A 46 28.19 17.06 -1.27
CA MET A 46 27.80 15.66 -1.16
C MET A 46 27.24 15.39 0.22
N GLN A 47 25.92 15.51 0.33
CA GLN A 47 25.15 14.91 1.39
C GLN A 47 25.39 13.39 1.29
N ASN A 48 26.19 12.83 2.20
CA ASN A 48 26.28 11.39 2.39
C ASN A 48 24.92 10.93 2.91
N ILE A 49 23.97 10.76 2.00
CA ILE A 49 22.71 10.09 2.30
C ILE A 49 23.11 8.65 2.59
N PRO A 50 22.85 8.12 3.80
CA PRO A 50 23.11 6.72 4.08
C PRO A 50 22.45 5.89 2.98
N ALA A 51 23.15 4.86 2.50
CA ALA A 51 22.65 3.99 1.44
C ALA A 51 21.20 3.61 1.75
N VAL A 52 20.32 3.79 0.76
CA VAL A 52 18.92 3.36 0.82
C VAL A 52 18.94 1.94 1.38
N VAL A 53 18.41 1.76 2.59
CA VAL A 53 18.32 0.46 3.22
C VAL A 53 17.60 -0.43 2.21
N PRO A 54 18.15 -1.56 1.77
CA PRO A 54 17.44 -2.44 0.86
C PRO A 54 16.09 -2.75 1.50
N ASP A 55 15.03 -2.53 0.74
CA ASP A 55 13.66 -2.75 1.19
C ASP A 55 13.56 -4.19 1.72
N SER A 56 13.51 -4.32 3.04
CA SER A 56 13.45 -5.60 3.73
C SER A 56 12.02 -6.11 3.83
N THR A 57 11.06 -5.44 3.19
CA THR A 57 9.69 -5.92 3.14
C THR A 57 9.65 -7.21 2.33
N VAL A 58 9.46 -8.33 3.03
CA VAL A 58 9.19 -9.60 2.38
C VAL A 58 7.75 -9.49 1.88
N ILE A 59 7.57 -9.34 0.56
CA ILE A 59 6.26 -9.46 -0.07
C ILE A 59 5.84 -10.92 0.06
N THR A 60 5.05 -11.24 1.08
CA THR A 60 4.46 -12.56 1.28
C THR A 60 2.97 -12.51 0.94
N ASP A 61 2.49 -13.56 0.30
CA ASP A 61 1.06 -13.75 0.10
C ASP A 61 0.32 -13.86 1.44
N LEU A 62 -0.91 -13.37 1.47
CA LEU A 62 -1.79 -13.53 2.63
C LEU A 62 -2.13 -15.02 2.83
N PRO A 63 -2.35 -15.47 4.07
CA PRO A 63 -2.73 -16.85 4.31
C PRO A 63 -4.10 -17.16 3.69
N MET A 64 -4.33 -18.44 3.38
CA MET A 64 -5.65 -18.91 3.00
C MET A 64 -6.55 -18.91 4.23
N VAL A 65 -7.68 -18.22 4.16
CA VAL A 65 -8.67 -18.14 5.24
C VAL A 65 -10.00 -18.65 4.71
N ASN A 66 -10.60 -19.60 5.41
CA ASN A 66 -11.95 -20.06 5.06
C ASN A 66 -12.98 -19.03 5.48
N ALA A 67 -14.10 -18.98 4.75
CA ALA A 67 -15.24 -18.20 5.21
C ALA A 67 -15.66 -18.70 6.60
N SER A 68 -15.92 -17.77 7.51
CA SER A 68 -16.32 -18.07 8.88
C SER A 68 -17.47 -17.17 9.26
N THR A 69 -18.42 -17.72 10.01
CA THR A 69 -19.49 -16.94 10.61
C THR A 69 -19.15 -16.69 12.07
N VAL A 70 -19.02 -15.43 12.45
CA VAL A 70 -18.93 -15.06 13.87
C VAL A 70 -20.36 -15.08 14.40
N PRO A 71 -20.68 -15.95 15.38
CA PRO A 71 -22.04 -16.04 15.90
C PRO A 71 -22.48 -14.72 16.51
N ALA A 72 -23.79 -14.50 16.51
CA ALA A 72 -24.46 -13.43 17.24
C ALA A 72 -23.92 -13.31 18.68
N LEU A 73 -23.40 -12.15 19.03
CA LEU A 73 -22.98 -11.87 20.40
C LEU A 73 -24.21 -11.61 21.26
N ASP A 74 -24.37 -12.38 22.34
CA ASP A 74 -25.38 -12.09 23.36
C ASP A 74 -24.93 -10.86 24.16
N ILE A 75 -25.51 -9.70 23.85
CA ILE A 75 -25.12 -8.41 24.43
C ILE A 75 -25.19 -8.45 25.96
N GLN A 76 -26.16 -9.16 26.51
CA GLN A 76 -26.37 -9.27 27.95
C GLN A 76 -25.15 -9.90 28.65
N THR A 77 -24.40 -10.75 27.97
CA THR A 77 -23.19 -11.41 28.51
C THR A 77 -21.97 -10.48 28.56
N VAL A 78 -21.95 -9.43 27.74
CA VAL A 78 -20.83 -8.48 27.62
C VAL A 78 -21.14 -7.10 28.20
N MET A 79 -22.36 -6.86 28.69
CA MET A 79 -22.71 -5.59 29.34
C MET A 79 -21.95 -5.34 30.65
N GLU A 80 -21.67 -6.40 31.40
CA GLU A 80 -21.00 -6.34 32.69
C GLU A 80 -19.61 -6.98 32.61
N PRO A 81 -18.61 -6.43 33.34
CA PRO A 81 -17.28 -7.01 33.37
C PRO A 81 -17.31 -8.37 34.05
N ASN A 82 -16.61 -9.34 33.48
CA ASN A 82 -16.35 -10.64 34.09
C ASN A 82 -14.87 -11.01 33.93
N THR A 83 -14.41 -12.03 34.64
CA THR A 83 -12.99 -12.41 34.65
C THR A 83 -12.46 -12.71 33.24
N ALA A 84 -13.23 -13.41 32.40
CA ALA A 84 -12.78 -13.76 31.06
C ALA A 84 -12.61 -12.53 30.17
N LEU A 85 -13.57 -11.59 30.19
CA LEU A 85 -13.48 -10.32 29.45
C LEU A 85 -12.30 -9.46 29.92
N LEU A 86 -12.03 -9.43 31.22
CA LEU A 86 -10.91 -8.65 31.78
C LEU A 86 -9.55 -9.27 31.41
N GLU A 87 -9.42 -10.60 31.45
CA GLU A 87 -8.20 -11.31 31.04
C GLU A 87 -7.92 -11.13 29.54
N ALA A 88 -8.93 -11.32 28.69
CA ALA A 88 -8.81 -11.11 27.25
C ALA A 88 -8.49 -9.64 26.93
N GLY A 89 -9.17 -8.69 27.59
CA GLY A 89 -8.93 -7.26 27.43
C GLY A 89 -7.50 -6.87 27.81
N LYS A 90 -6.94 -7.46 28.87
CA LYS A 90 -5.54 -7.24 29.28
C LYS A 90 -4.54 -7.70 28.21
N GLU A 91 -4.73 -8.90 27.67
CA GLU A 91 -3.86 -9.44 26.62
C GLU A 91 -3.91 -8.56 25.37
N LEU A 92 -5.13 -8.24 24.92
CA LEU A 92 -5.35 -7.37 23.77
C LEU A 92 -4.76 -5.97 23.98
N TYR A 93 -4.89 -5.40 25.17
CA TYR A 93 -4.34 -4.09 25.50
C TYR A 93 -2.81 -4.10 25.43
N THR A 94 -2.19 -5.16 25.94
CA THR A 94 -0.74 -5.34 25.93
C THR A 94 -0.21 -5.38 24.50
N ILE A 95 -0.90 -6.08 23.61
CA ILE A 95 -0.49 -6.25 22.21
C ILE A 95 -0.71 -4.96 21.40
N ASN A 96 -1.87 -4.31 21.58
CA ASN A 96 -2.34 -3.29 20.66
C ASN A 96 -2.24 -1.85 21.18
N CYS A 97 -2.27 -1.63 22.51
CA CYS A 97 -2.49 -0.31 23.09
C CYS A 97 -1.26 0.25 23.82
N VAL A 98 -0.46 -0.60 24.47
CA VAL A 98 0.68 -0.18 25.32
C VAL A 98 1.70 0.68 24.59
N ALA A 99 1.96 0.40 23.30
CA ALA A 99 2.93 1.16 22.50
C ALA A 99 2.64 2.67 22.48
N CYS A 100 1.36 3.06 22.55
CA CYS A 100 0.93 4.45 22.55
C CYS A 100 0.44 4.91 23.94
N HIS A 101 -0.37 4.09 24.62
CA HIS A 101 -1.03 4.50 25.86
C HIS A 101 -0.22 4.20 27.13
N GLY A 102 0.85 3.40 27.04
CA GLY A 102 1.64 2.96 28.20
C GLY A 102 1.00 1.77 28.91
N GLU A 103 1.75 1.08 29.77
CA GLU A 103 1.21 0.00 30.61
C GLU A 103 0.25 0.53 31.69
N ASP A 104 0.41 1.81 32.06
CA ASP A 104 -0.37 2.52 33.07
C ASP A 104 -1.56 3.31 32.50
N GLY A 105 -1.75 3.29 31.17
CA GLY A 105 -2.83 4.00 30.51
C GLY A 105 -2.73 5.54 30.55
N LEU A 106 -1.56 6.09 30.90
CA LEU A 106 -1.36 7.54 31.06
C LEU A 106 -1.00 8.26 29.75
N GLY A 107 -1.05 7.58 28.61
CA GLY A 107 -0.67 8.16 27.32
C GLY A 107 0.85 8.36 27.17
N SER A 108 1.63 7.58 27.92
CA SER A 108 3.09 7.71 28.09
C SER A 108 3.89 6.61 27.37
N GLY A 109 3.24 5.87 26.46
CA GLY A 109 3.87 4.77 25.74
C GLY A 109 5.10 5.20 24.92
N PRO A 110 6.00 4.27 24.55
CA PRO A 110 7.23 4.60 23.84
C PRO A 110 6.99 5.32 22.50
N GLY A 111 5.83 5.11 21.86
CA GLY A 111 5.42 5.81 20.64
C GLY A 111 4.75 7.17 20.90
N ALA A 112 4.33 7.49 22.12
CA ALA A 112 3.50 8.65 22.43
C ALA A 112 4.16 9.98 22.05
N ALA A 113 5.47 10.12 22.26
CA ALA A 113 6.23 11.34 21.99
C ALA A 113 6.25 11.72 20.49
N ALA A 114 5.96 10.78 19.60
CA ALA A 114 5.93 11.01 18.15
C ALA A 114 4.54 11.42 17.62
N LEU A 115 3.51 11.44 18.48
CA LEU A 115 2.12 11.64 18.07
C LEU A 115 1.61 13.03 18.43
N ASN A 116 0.87 13.66 17.52
CA ASN A 116 0.20 14.93 17.74
C ASN A 116 -1.25 14.86 17.18
N PRO A 117 -2.30 14.95 18.02
CA PRO A 117 -2.23 15.12 19.47
C PRO A 117 -1.63 13.90 20.20
N PRO A 118 -1.10 14.07 21.43
CA PRO A 118 -0.59 12.95 22.22
C PRO A 118 -1.73 11.96 22.57
N PRO A 119 -1.40 10.68 22.82
CA PRO A 119 -2.36 9.71 23.31
C PRO A 119 -3.05 10.16 24.60
N ARG A 120 -4.29 9.71 24.80
CA ARG A 120 -5.08 10.05 25.98
C ARG A 120 -4.52 9.36 27.23
N ASP A 121 -4.36 10.15 28.28
CA ASP A 121 -4.33 9.69 29.67
C ASP A 121 -5.74 9.31 30.11
N PHE A 122 -5.99 8.02 30.33
CA PHE A 122 -7.32 7.51 30.67
C PHE A 122 -7.78 7.87 32.09
N SER A 123 -6.85 8.24 32.98
CA SER A 123 -7.17 8.62 34.35
C SER A 123 -7.88 9.99 34.45
N ILE A 124 -7.77 10.81 33.41
CA ILE A 124 -8.36 12.16 33.33
C ILE A 124 -9.77 12.08 32.70
N PRO A 125 -10.84 12.45 33.43
CA PRO A 125 -12.21 12.42 32.90
C PRO A 125 -12.49 13.42 31.78
N GLU A 126 -11.81 14.56 31.77
CA GLU A 126 -12.03 15.60 30.78
C GLU A 126 -11.34 15.29 29.43
N GLY A 127 -12.01 15.64 28.34
CA GLY A 127 -11.42 15.58 26.99
C GLY A 127 -11.51 14.23 26.28
N TRP A 128 -12.30 13.29 26.80
CA TRP A 128 -12.74 12.10 26.06
C TRP A 128 -13.62 12.51 24.88
N LYS A 129 -13.34 11.96 23.69
CA LYS A 129 -14.10 12.28 22.47
C LYS A 129 -15.47 11.62 22.46
N ASN A 130 -15.53 10.37 22.88
CA ASN A 130 -16.75 9.56 22.88
C ASN A 130 -17.23 9.19 24.30
N ALA A 131 -16.77 9.89 25.33
CA ALA A 131 -17.01 9.60 26.76
C ALA A 131 -16.32 8.33 27.32
N GLN A 132 -16.31 8.19 28.65
CA GLN A 132 -15.75 7.08 29.43
C GLN A 132 -16.73 5.91 29.63
N THR A 133 -17.86 5.92 28.91
CA THR A 133 -18.84 4.82 28.97
C THR A 133 -18.31 3.62 28.20
N LEU A 134 -18.84 2.43 28.50
CA LEU A 134 -18.50 1.21 27.76
C LEU A 134 -18.77 1.41 26.26
N ALA A 135 -19.91 2.03 25.95
CA ALA A 135 -20.30 2.35 24.60
C ALA A 135 -19.35 3.33 23.91
N GLY A 136 -18.93 4.38 24.62
CA GLY A 136 -18.00 5.39 24.12
C GLY A 136 -16.63 4.84 23.75
N ILE A 137 -16.09 3.96 24.59
CA ILE A 137 -14.83 3.29 24.33
C ILE A 137 -14.98 2.32 23.15
N TYR A 138 -16.07 1.55 23.10
CA TYR A 138 -16.37 0.69 21.96
C TYR A 138 -16.41 1.48 20.64
N THR A 139 -17.11 2.62 20.59
CA THR A 139 -17.15 3.50 19.41
C THR A 139 -15.76 3.97 19.01
N SER A 140 -14.93 4.35 19.99
CA SER A 140 -13.54 4.77 19.73
C SER A 140 -12.68 3.64 19.15
N LEU A 141 -12.89 2.39 19.57
CA LEU A 141 -12.23 1.22 19.01
C LEU A 141 -12.76 0.87 17.62
N GLN A 142 -14.07 1.00 17.41
CA GLN A 142 -14.72 0.67 16.15
C GLN A 142 -14.37 1.67 15.03
N GLU A 143 -14.33 2.96 15.33
CA GLU A 143 -14.19 4.02 14.32
C GLU A 143 -12.78 4.63 14.30
N GLY A 144 -12.00 4.43 15.35
CA GLY A 144 -10.83 5.26 15.61
C GLY A 144 -11.23 6.69 16.00
N ILE A 145 -10.26 7.61 16.00
CA ILE A 145 -10.53 9.03 16.27
C ILE A 145 -9.96 9.86 15.13
N THR A 146 -10.85 10.35 14.26
CA THR A 146 -10.53 11.21 13.12
C THR A 146 -9.67 12.41 13.52
N GLY A 147 -8.59 12.65 12.76
CA GLY A 147 -7.64 13.73 13.03
C GLY A 147 -6.61 13.40 14.12
N THR A 148 -6.49 12.13 14.52
CA THR A 148 -5.47 11.65 15.45
C THR A 148 -4.80 10.38 14.90
N ALA A 149 -3.78 9.88 15.60
CA ALA A 149 -3.14 8.60 15.28
C ALA A 149 -3.91 7.37 15.79
N MET A 150 -5.04 7.54 16.45
CA MET A 150 -5.87 6.43 16.92
C MET A 150 -6.64 5.82 15.76
N ILE A 151 -6.15 4.69 15.26
CA ILE A 151 -6.75 3.92 14.17
C ILE A 151 -8.04 3.21 14.62
N SER A 152 -8.82 2.76 13.63
CA SER A 152 -9.89 1.79 13.85
C SER A 152 -9.30 0.39 14.11
N TYR A 153 -9.93 -0.34 15.02
CA TYR A 153 -9.69 -1.75 15.33
C TYR A 153 -10.86 -2.61 14.82
N ASP A 154 -11.38 -2.30 13.63
CA ASP A 154 -12.47 -3.03 12.98
C ASP A 154 -12.15 -4.50 12.70
N PHE A 155 -10.86 -4.86 12.65
CA PHE A 155 -10.38 -6.23 12.57
C PHE A 155 -10.55 -7.05 13.86
N LEU A 156 -10.83 -6.41 15.00
CA LEU A 156 -11.17 -7.09 16.26
C LEU A 156 -12.66 -7.43 16.31
N THR A 157 -12.98 -8.58 16.92
CA THR A 157 -14.38 -8.98 17.12
C THR A 157 -15.10 -8.01 18.06
N ALA A 158 -16.43 -8.00 18.03
CA ALA A 158 -17.21 -7.17 18.95
C ALA A 158 -16.92 -7.52 20.42
N GLU A 159 -16.80 -8.81 20.74
CA GLU A 159 -16.46 -9.30 22.08
C GLU A 159 -15.07 -8.84 22.54
N ASP A 160 -14.07 -8.87 21.66
CA ASP A 160 -12.72 -8.36 21.94
C ASP A 160 -12.73 -6.86 22.24
N LYS A 161 -13.52 -6.08 21.50
CA LYS A 161 -13.68 -4.64 21.75
C LYS A 161 -14.37 -4.37 23.07
N PHE A 162 -15.39 -5.15 23.44
CA PHE A 162 -15.98 -5.07 24.78
C PHE A 162 -14.99 -5.46 25.88
N SER A 163 -14.18 -6.49 25.65
CA SER A 163 -13.13 -6.94 26.57
C SER A 163 -12.10 -5.83 26.83
N LEU A 164 -11.59 -5.19 25.76
CA LEU A 164 -10.73 -4.01 25.84
C LEU A 164 -11.40 -2.86 26.59
N ALA A 165 -12.65 -2.56 26.28
CA ALA A 165 -13.38 -1.46 26.88
C ALA A 165 -13.62 -1.69 28.39
N HIS A 166 -13.93 -2.92 28.80
CA HIS A 166 -14.02 -3.29 30.22
C HIS A 166 -12.67 -3.17 30.92
N TYR A 167 -11.60 -3.74 30.35
CA TYR A 167 -10.27 -3.65 30.93
C TYR A 167 -9.82 -2.19 31.13
N ILE A 168 -9.99 -1.33 30.12
CA ILE A 168 -9.65 0.10 30.23
C ILE A 168 -10.44 0.79 31.34
N ARG A 169 -11.75 0.53 31.43
CA ARG A 169 -12.62 1.13 32.45
C ARG A 169 -12.29 0.64 33.86
N THR A 170 -11.93 -0.62 34.01
CA THR A 170 -11.63 -1.22 35.32
C THR A 170 -10.26 -0.85 35.83
N GLU A 171 -9.24 -0.84 34.97
CA GLU A 171 -7.85 -0.62 35.41
C GLU A 171 -7.46 0.86 35.49
N PHE A 172 -7.92 1.71 34.56
CA PHE A 172 -7.37 3.06 34.41
C PHE A 172 -8.35 4.19 34.78
N ILE A 173 -9.65 3.92 34.87
CA ILE A 173 -10.67 4.95 35.12
C ILE A 173 -11.20 4.82 36.55
N THR A 174 -11.05 5.89 37.33
CA THR A 174 -11.61 5.94 38.69
C THR A 174 -13.10 6.25 38.63
N ASN A 175 -13.93 5.36 39.17
CA ASN A 175 -15.41 5.47 39.17
C ASN A 175 -16.00 5.70 37.76
N PRO A 176 -15.83 4.74 36.83
CA PRO A 176 -16.34 4.88 35.48
C PRO A 176 -17.86 5.11 35.48
N PRO A 177 -18.40 5.99 34.60
CA PRO A 177 -19.84 6.20 34.51
C PRO A 177 -20.56 4.87 34.24
N ALA A 178 -21.68 4.63 34.93
CA ALA A 178 -22.49 3.44 34.69
C ALA A 178 -22.95 3.39 33.22
N GLY A 179 -22.98 2.20 32.63
CA GLY A 179 -23.48 2.03 31.27
C GLY A 179 -24.99 2.29 31.21
N ASN A 180 -25.45 2.99 30.18
CA ASN A 180 -26.88 3.16 29.93
C ASN A 180 -27.39 2.03 29.01
N PRO A 181 -28.40 1.23 29.42
CA PRO A 181 -29.02 0.21 28.56
C PRO A 181 -29.45 0.71 27.17
N ASP A 182 -29.86 1.98 27.07
CA ASP A 182 -30.27 2.58 25.80
C ASP A 182 -29.07 2.81 24.86
N GLU A 183 -27.87 3.07 25.39
CA GLU A 183 -26.64 3.22 24.59
C GLU A 183 -26.24 1.89 23.94
N PHE A 184 -26.41 0.77 24.65
CA PHE A 184 -26.11 -0.55 24.12
C PHE A 184 -27.06 -0.96 23.00
N THR A 185 -28.35 -0.63 23.16
CA THR A 185 -29.35 -0.88 22.12
C THR A 185 -29.06 -0.04 20.87
N ALA A 186 -28.64 1.22 21.04
CA ALA A 186 -28.25 2.08 19.93
C ALA A 186 -26.97 1.59 19.23
N LEU A 187 -25.98 1.12 19.98
CA LEU A 187 -24.75 0.53 19.43
C LEU A 187 -25.03 -0.73 18.62
N ASP A 188 -25.90 -1.60 19.14
CA ASP A 188 -26.29 -2.81 18.45
C ASP A 188 -26.98 -2.50 17.12
N GLN A 189 -27.91 -1.54 17.12
CA GLN A 189 -28.58 -1.11 15.89
C GLN A 189 -27.61 -0.49 14.87
N LEU A 190 -26.60 0.24 15.34
CA LEU A 190 -25.65 0.93 14.48
C LEU A 190 -24.62 -0.03 13.87
N TYR A 191 -24.11 -0.99 14.65
CA TYR A 191 -23.01 -1.87 14.24
C TYR A 191 -23.41 -3.34 14.07
N ASN A 192 -24.69 -3.66 14.26
CA ASN A 192 -25.27 -4.99 14.06
C ASN A 192 -24.57 -6.09 14.87
N ILE A 193 -24.24 -5.79 16.14
CA ILE A 193 -23.38 -6.60 17.01
C ILE A 193 -24.03 -7.96 17.32
N SER A 194 -25.34 -7.95 17.59
CA SER A 194 -26.13 -9.13 17.97
C SER A 194 -26.55 -10.00 16.79
N ALA A 195 -26.32 -9.58 15.54
CA ALA A 195 -26.71 -10.35 14.36
C ALA A 195 -25.62 -11.32 13.89
N GLY A 196 -24.41 -11.22 14.43
CA GLY A 196 -23.24 -11.95 13.92
C GLY A 196 -22.69 -11.34 12.63
N THR A 197 -21.56 -11.84 12.15
CA THR A 197 -20.91 -11.32 10.94
C THR A 197 -20.28 -12.45 10.13
N ASP A 198 -20.49 -12.42 8.82
CA ASP A 198 -19.85 -13.33 7.88
C ASP A 198 -18.50 -12.75 7.44
N ILE A 199 -17.41 -13.45 7.80
CA ILE A 199 -16.08 -13.15 7.32
C ILE A 199 -15.90 -13.90 5.99
N PRO A 200 -15.66 -13.19 4.86
CA PRO A 200 -15.50 -13.83 3.57
C PRO A 200 -14.22 -14.67 3.52
N ALA A 201 -14.23 -15.70 2.67
CA ALA A 201 -13.03 -16.49 2.40
C ALA A 201 -11.96 -15.64 1.71
N GLN A 202 -10.70 -15.92 2.02
CA GLN A 202 -9.54 -15.26 1.43
C GLN A 202 -8.68 -16.27 0.69
N ILE A 203 -8.43 -16.00 -0.60
CA ILE A 203 -7.56 -16.82 -1.45
C ILE A 203 -6.27 -16.03 -1.73
N PRO A 204 -5.08 -16.58 -1.44
CA PRO A 204 -3.81 -15.95 -1.80
C PRO A 204 -3.68 -15.75 -3.31
N VAL A 205 -3.00 -14.70 -3.76
CA VAL A 205 -2.90 -14.36 -5.19
C VAL A 205 -2.23 -15.51 -5.97
N ALA A 206 -1.17 -16.11 -5.44
CA ALA A 206 -0.51 -17.25 -6.07
C ALA A 206 -1.43 -18.47 -6.23
N ASN A 207 -2.36 -18.67 -5.30
CA ASN A 207 -3.32 -19.76 -5.37
C ASN A 207 -4.45 -19.44 -6.36
N ALA A 208 -4.90 -18.19 -6.39
CA ALA A 208 -5.86 -17.72 -7.39
C ALA A 208 -5.32 -17.92 -8.82
N ILE A 209 -4.06 -17.56 -9.06
CA ILE A 209 -3.39 -17.78 -10.36
C ILE A 209 -3.42 -19.26 -10.75
N LYS A 210 -3.09 -20.17 -9.83
CA LYS A 210 -3.11 -21.62 -10.09
C LYS A 210 -4.51 -22.11 -10.47
N ILE A 211 -5.55 -21.59 -9.83
CA ILE A 211 -6.94 -21.92 -10.15
C ILE A 211 -7.29 -21.43 -11.55
N VAL A 212 -6.98 -20.17 -11.87
CA VAL A 212 -7.23 -19.58 -13.19
C VAL A 212 -6.53 -20.37 -14.29
N VAL A 213 -5.27 -20.77 -14.09
CA VAL A 213 -4.54 -21.63 -15.04
C VAL A 213 -5.27 -22.97 -15.20
N LYS A 214 -5.60 -23.64 -14.09
CA LYS A 214 -6.28 -24.94 -14.10
C LYS A 214 -7.62 -24.90 -14.83
N GLU A 215 -8.41 -23.84 -14.64
CA GLU A 215 -9.70 -23.63 -15.31
C GLU A 215 -9.54 -23.44 -16.83
N ASN A 216 -8.41 -22.89 -17.27
CA ASN A 216 -8.12 -22.61 -18.68
C ASN A 216 -7.21 -23.66 -19.34
N ASN A 217 -6.82 -24.73 -18.64
CA ASN A 217 -5.93 -25.77 -19.19
C ASN A 217 -6.40 -26.32 -20.55
N SER A 218 -7.70 -26.58 -20.71
CA SER A 218 -8.25 -27.09 -21.97
C SER A 218 -8.13 -26.08 -23.12
N ARG A 219 -8.18 -24.77 -22.84
CA ARG A 219 -7.98 -23.72 -23.83
C ARG A 219 -6.50 -23.59 -24.19
N ILE A 220 -5.62 -23.70 -23.21
CA ILE A 220 -4.16 -23.70 -23.42
C ILE A 220 -3.77 -24.87 -24.34
N GLU A 221 -4.25 -26.08 -24.05
CA GLU A 221 -4.01 -27.26 -24.90
C GLU A 221 -4.54 -27.07 -26.33
N LYS A 222 -5.71 -26.44 -26.51
CA LYS A 222 -6.22 -26.10 -27.85
C LYS A 222 -5.30 -25.13 -28.59
N VAL A 223 -4.81 -24.08 -27.93
CA VAL A 223 -3.89 -23.10 -28.52
C VAL A 223 -2.58 -23.77 -28.95
N GLU A 224 -1.98 -24.58 -28.06
CA GLU A 224 -0.72 -25.29 -28.36
C GLU A 224 -0.87 -26.27 -29.53
N ASN A 225 -1.98 -27.02 -29.57
CA ASN A 225 -2.28 -27.92 -30.67
C ASN A 225 -2.46 -27.17 -31.99
N ALA A 226 -3.23 -26.07 -31.99
CA ALA A 226 -3.45 -25.25 -33.18
C ALA A 226 -2.14 -24.66 -33.72
N LEU A 227 -1.29 -24.10 -32.84
CA LEU A 227 0.02 -23.59 -33.22
C LEU A 227 0.92 -24.67 -33.82
N THR A 228 0.92 -25.87 -33.23
CA THR A 228 1.71 -27.01 -33.74
C THR A 228 1.23 -27.42 -35.14
N GLN A 229 -0.08 -27.48 -35.37
CA GLN A 229 -0.65 -27.79 -36.69
C GLN A 229 -0.29 -26.72 -37.73
N ILE A 230 -0.44 -25.44 -37.38
CA ILE A 230 -0.09 -24.31 -38.25
C ILE A 230 1.40 -24.33 -38.61
N GLN A 231 2.28 -24.57 -37.62
CA GLN A 231 3.72 -24.63 -37.83
C GLN A 231 4.14 -25.80 -38.73
N SER A 232 3.42 -26.92 -38.67
CA SER A 232 3.68 -28.09 -39.51
C SER A 232 3.12 -27.96 -40.94
N SER A 233 2.29 -26.94 -41.21
CA SER A 233 1.62 -26.74 -42.49
C SER A 233 2.53 -26.10 -43.53
N SER A 234 2.58 -26.68 -44.73
CA SER A 234 3.25 -26.10 -45.90
C SER A 234 2.30 -25.31 -46.82
N LEU A 235 1.07 -25.04 -46.36
CA LEU A 235 0.07 -24.33 -47.15
C LEU A 235 0.38 -22.83 -47.23
N GLU A 236 0.03 -22.21 -48.35
CA GLU A 236 0.13 -20.74 -48.53
C GLU A 236 -0.63 -19.97 -47.44
N ALA A 237 -1.71 -20.56 -46.92
CA ALA A 237 -2.49 -20.00 -45.82
C ALA A 237 -1.72 -19.89 -44.50
N ALA A 238 -0.75 -20.78 -44.24
CA ALA A 238 0.11 -20.69 -43.06
C ALA A 238 1.08 -19.51 -43.20
N THR A 239 1.67 -19.33 -44.38
CA THR A 239 2.49 -18.16 -44.70
C THR A 239 1.69 -16.85 -44.57
N LEU A 240 0.43 -16.87 -45.02
CA LEU A 240 -0.48 -15.73 -44.88
C LEU A 240 -0.75 -15.40 -43.40
N PHE A 241 -0.96 -16.42 -42.55
CA PHE A 241 -1.13 -16.23 -41.11
C PHE A 241 0.09 -15.53 -40.50
N TYR A 242 1.31 -16.08 -40.69
CA TYR A 242 2.54 -15.48 -40.17
C TYR A 242 2.80 -14.06 -40.67
N LYS A 243 2.36 -13.75 -41.89
CA LYS A 243 2.48 -12.41 -42.46
C LYS A 243 1.62 -11.39 -41.69
N VAL A 244 0.45 -11.80 -41.20
CA VAL A 244 -0.51 -10.89 -40.56
C VAL A 244 -0.51 -10.96 -39.02
N THR A 245 0.40 -11.69 -38.41
CA THR A 245 0.54 -11.81 -36.95
C THR A 245 1.87 -11.26 -36.44
N ASP A 246 1.83 -10.57 -35.30
CA ASP A 246 3.04 -10.18 -34.54
C ASP A 246 3.28 -11.11 -33.34
N ASP A 247 2.23 -11.68 -32.77
CA ASP A 247 2.27 -12.67 -31.70
C ASP A 247 1.28 -13.80 -32.00
N GLU A 248 1.79 -14.95 -32.43
CA GLU A 248 0.97 -16.09 -32.85
C GLU A 248 0.21 -16.70 -31.67
N PHE A 249 0.81 -16.72 -30.48
CA PHE A 249 0.17 -17.27 -29.29
C PHE A 249 -1.02 -16.41 -28.88
N GLN A 250 -0.86 -15.08 -28.88
CA GLN A 250 -1.93 -14.14 -28.61
C GLN A 250 -3.03 -14.18 -29.67
N ALA A 251 -2.66 -14.31 -30.96
CA ALA A 251 -3.59 -14.44 -32.06
C ALA A 251 -4.49 -15.68 -31.94
N ILE A 252 -3.89 -16.84 -31.72
CA ILE A 252 -4.64 -18.09 -31.55
C ILE A 252 -5.41 -18.10 -30.23
N SER A 253 -4.83 -17.58 -29.14
CA SER A 253 -5.52 -17.46 -27.85
C SER A 253 -6.79 -16.61 -27.95
N GLY A 254 -6.73 -15.47 -28.65
CA GLY A 254 -7.90 -14.62 -28.87
C GLY A 254 -9.02 -15.34 -29.60
N LEU A 255 -8.68 -16.14 -30.62
CA LEU A 255 -9.63 -16.95 -31.37
C LEU A 255 -10.22 -18.10 -30.54
N VAL A 256 -9.40 -18.80 -29.75
CA VAL A 256 -9.85 -19.88 -28.85
C VAL A 256 -10.75 -19.33 -27.74
N ILE A 257 -10.47 -18.13 -27.22
CA ILE A 257 -11.28 -17.49 -26.17
C ILE A 257 -12.62 -17.00 -26.73
N ALA A 258 -12.63 -16.41 -27.92
CA ALA A 258 -13.85 -15.88 -28.52
C ALA A 258 -14.87 -16.99 -28.82
N ASP A 259 -14.42 -18.16 -29.31
CA ASP A 259 -15.22 -19.38 -29.60
C ASP A 259 -16.42 -19.19 -30.58
N ASP A 260 -16.79 -17.95 -30.93
CA ASP A 260 -18.00 -17.59 -31.68
C ASP A 260 -17.73 -17.05 -33.10
N TRP A 261 -16.47 -17.05 -33.55
CA TRP A 261 -16.04 -16.53 -34.85
C TRP A 261 -16.31 -17.49 -36.03
N SER A 262 -17.25 -18.43 -35.90
CA SER A 262 -17.59 -19.42 -36.94
C SER A 262 -18.08 -18.83 -38.27
N ASN A 263 -18.36 -17.52 -38.31
CA ASN A 263 -18.76 -16.73 -39.46
C ASN A 263 -17.61 -15.79 -39.88
N GLU A 264 -17.26 -15.78 -41.17
CA GLU A 264 -16.17 -14.96 -41.72
C GLU A 264 -16.35 -13.46 -41.42
N TYR A 265 -17.58 -12.94 -41.40
CA TYR A 265 -17.85 -11.56 -41.03
C TYR A 265 -17.43 -11.27 -39.58
N ILE A 266 -17.80 -12.16 -38.64
CA ILE A 266 -17.44 -12.03 -37.22
C ILE A 266 -15.93 -12.17 -37.05
N PHE A 267 -15.31 -13.12 -37.74
CA PHE A 267 -13.86 -13.30 -37.77
C PHE A 267 -13.13 -12.02 -38.22
N ARG A 268 -13.58 -11.39 -39.31
CA ARG A 268 -13.02 -10.11 -39.78
C ARG A 268 -13.18 -9.00 -38.73
N GLN A 269 -14.34 -8.89 -38.08
CA GLN A 269 -14.55 -7.91 -37.01
C GLN A 269 -13.64 -8.17 -35.79
N LEU A 270 -13.45 -9.43 -35.41
CA LEU A 270 -12.58 -9.80 -34.29
C LEU A 270 -11.11 -9.45 -34.55
N LEU A 271 -10.63 -9.73 -35.77
CA LEU A 271 -9.25 -9.43 -36.18
C LEU A 271 -9.00 -7.93 -36.35
N THR A 272 -9.98 -7.17 -36.81
CA THR A 272 -9.83 -5.72 -37.07
C THR A 272 -10.23 -4.83 -35.90
N GLY A 273 -11.03 -5.35 -34.95
CA GLY A 273 -11.60 -4.58 -33.85
C GLY A 273 -10.57 -4.12 -32.82
N ASN A 274 -9.46 -4.87 -32.64
CA ASN A 274 -8.42 -4.48 -31.69
C ASN A 274 -7.01 -5.04 -32.00
N LEU A 275 -6.40 -4.53 -33.07
CA LEU A 275 -5.07 -4.98 -33.57
C LEU A 275 -3.95 -4.90 -32.53
N ASN A 276 -4.05 -4.01 -31.53
CA ASN A 276 -2.99 -3.88 -30.52
C ASN A 276 -3.01 -4.99 -29.44
N TYR A 277 -4.09 -5.76 -29.34
CA TYR A 277 -4.30 -6.70 -28.23
C TYR A 277 -4.74 -8.10 -28.67
N ASN A 278 -4.93 -8.33 -29.97
CA ASN A 278 -5.35 -9.62 -30.51
C ASN A 278 -4.22 -10.38 -31.21
N GLY A 279 -2.97 -9.92 -31.17
CA GLY A 279 -1.81 -10.57 -31.79
C GLY A 279 -1.68 -10.42 -33.32
N PHE A 280 -2.67 -9.82 -33.99
CA PHE A 280 -2.64 -9.53 -35.42
C PHE A 280 -2.10 -8.13 -35.71
N ASN A 281 -1.33 -7.99 -36.79
CA ASN A 281 -0.69 -6.71 -37.16
C ASN A 281 -1.51 -5.93 -38.20
N GLY A 282 -1.11 -4.71 -38.54
CA GLY A 282 -1.88 -3.86 -39.47
C GLY A 282 -2.12 -4.44 -40.88
N GLN A 283 -1.40 -5.48 -41.29
CA GLN A 283 -1.53 -6.06 -42.62
C GLN A 283 -2.87 -6.78 -42.85
N VAL A 284 -3.58 -7.19 -41.80
CA VAL A 284 -4.95 -7.74 -41.96
C VAL A 284 -5.88 -6.77 -42.67
N LEU A 285 -5.70 -5.46 -42.49
CA LEU A 285 -6.52 -4.43 -43.15
C LEU A 285 -6.28 -4.33 -44.67
N SER A 286 -5.16 -4.90 -45.14
CA SER A 286 -4.76 -4.88 -46.55
C SER A 286 -5.08 -6.17 -47.31
N LEU A 287 -5.65 -7.17 -46.63
CA LEU A 287 -6.01 -8.44 -47.25
C LEU A 287 -7.13 -8.29 -48.27
N THR A 288 -6.97 -8.95 -49.40
CA THR A 288 -8.03 -9.13 -50.39
C THR A 288 -9.13 -10.05 -49.87
N ASP A 289 -10.33 -10.00 -50.45
CA ASP A 289 -11.43 -10.90 -50.04
C ASP A 289 -11.07 -12.39 -50.15
N ASN A 290 -10.26 -12.75 -51.15
CA ASN A 290 -9.77 -14.12 -51.31
C ASN A 290 -8.79 -14.51 -50.20
N GLU A 291 -7.85 -13.64 -49.83
CA GLU A 291 -6.92 -13.88 -48.72
C GLU A 291 -7.66 -14.00 -47.38
N TRP A 292 -8.71 -13.21 -47.16
CA TRP A 292 -9.58 -13.34 -46.00
C TRP A 292 -10.26 -14.70 -45.93
N SER A 293 -10.86 -15.18 -47.01
CA SER A 293 -11.50 -16.50 -47.05
C SER A 293 -10.50 -17.64 -46.84
N ILE A 294 -9.29 -17.51 -47.38
CA ILE A 294 -8.19 -18.47 -47.17
C ILE A 294 -7.78 -18.52 -45.70
N LEU A 295 -7.48 -17.36 -45.10
CA LEU A 295 -7.06 -17.26 -43.71
C LEU A 295 -8.14 -17.79 -42.76
N PHE A 296 -9.40 -17.39 -42.98
CA PHE A 296 -10.54 -17.84 -42.19
C PHE A 296 -10.70 -19.37 -42.26
N SER A 297 -10.72 -19.93 -43.46
CA SER A 297 -10.89 -21.38 -43.66
C SER A 297 -9.72 -22.17 -43.06
N PHE A 298 -8.51 -21.64 -43.19
CA PHE A 298 -7.31 -22.26 -42.62
C PHE A 298 -7.37 -22.29 -41.10
N LEU A 299 -7.60 -21.16 -40.44
CA LEU A 299 -7.64 -21.11 -38.98
C LEU A 299 -8.81 -21.91 -38.42
N LYS A 300 -9.97 -21.89 -39.08
CA LYS A 300 -11.15 -22.68 -38.67
C LYS A 300 -10.92 -24.19 -38.70
N ASN A 301 -10.00 -24.67 -39.55
CA ASN A 301 -9.65 -26.08 -39.62
C ASN A 301 -8.55 -26.49 -38.63
N ASN A 302 -7.83 -25.52 -38.05
CA ASN A 302 -6.70 -25.77 -37.16
C ASN A 302 -6.98 -25.44 -35.68
N ILE A 303 -8.08 -24.75 -35.37
CA ILE A 303 -8.53 -24.35 -34.02
C ILE A 303 -9.82 -25.09 -33.67
#